data_AF-A0A521E9C7-F1
#
_entry.id   AF-A0A521E9C7-F1
#
_cell.length_a   1.000
_cell.length_b   1.000
_cell.length_c   1.000
_cell.angle_alpha   90.00
_cell.angle_beta   90.00
_cell.angle_gamma   90.00
#
_symmetry.space_group_name_H-M   'P 1'
#
loop_
_entity.id
_entity.type
_entity.pdbx_description
1 polymer ?
#
loop_
_entity_poly.entity_id
_entity_poly.type
_entity_poly.pdbx_seq_one_letter_code
_entity_poly.pdbx_strand_id
1 'polypeptide(L)'
;MILDPAAAAPQITLLSNHKTNEPRMMDLDIPLVFDAAPEWPAHLAPPVLHYKSSPYCPSKDGKVQPILRSRSLLTPDVDLNVYKQKAVIDWVQIRIATPEVHQARNMQPAITNMLKALGANGTVYVSGPKEERRYIGRDFLVKFQQPEPKTLLPVLEQIIDKYAITTSAANIPITGIEISVDIYVKHPHAMAPHEANLLRWQMTDILRRHLRPAPVLTEMEQGWPRFHGAPHDPEKATFLVNPTGKDLSPGLIVLAARLGLDKQRLTALDLKQHAQPKVDKTGYIGPRKGLVMLRTMDKITDRRDPLKGTFVTLPLERQRSRLEVTLTGAADECGGHGAVHLNTIGALYRHSFKELRKPFFDFFLPSFGKTCATKELDVKVTSTEQKVFARSGVYGLDRLHRAIEDLQSQRYAKRLIASRPTRMYEKGRLVAWSPFNQKIYRALKQLGTDWNRHG
;
A
#
# COMPACT_ATOMS: atom_id res chain seq x y z
N MET A 1 -32.68 -36.41 72.13
CA MET A 1 -31.35 -35.77 72.03
C MET A 1 -30.34 -36.90 71.89
N ILE A 2 -30.01 -37.26 70.64
CA ILE A 2 -28.88 -38.07 70.15
C ILE A 2 -28.90 -37.82 68.64
N LEU A 3 -27.77 -37.35 68.10
CA LEU A 3 -27.56 -37.02 66.68
C LEU A 3 -27.04 -38.26 65.96
N ASP A 4 -27.56 -38.52 64.77
CA ASP A 4 -27.08 -39.55 63.83
C ASP A 4 -26.67 -38.87 62.51
N PRO A 5 -25.41 -38.99 62.02
CA PRO A 5 -24.97 -38.38 60.78
C PRO A 5 -24.79 -39.43 59.67
N ALA A 6 -25.65 -39.38 58.65
CA ALA A 6 -25.39 -40.06 57.36
C ALA A 6 -25.62 -39.08 56.21
N ALA A 7 -24.50 -38.55 55.70
CA ALA A 7 -24.46 -37.70 54.51
C ALA A 7 -24.53 -38.57 53.24
N ALA A 8 -25.50 -38.29 52.37
CA ALA A 8 -25.61 -38.87 51.04
C ALA A 8 -24.77 -38.06 50.03
N ALA A 9 -23.88 -38.74 49.30
CA ALA A 9 -23.06 -38.17 48.22
C ALA A 9 -23.89 -38.00 46.92
N PRO A 10 -23.73 -36.91 46.17
CA PRO A 10 -24.38 -36.75 44.87
C PRO A 10 -23.66 -37.53 43.77
N GLN A 11 -24.43 -38.25 42.96
CA GLN A 11 -23.98 -38.96 41.77
C GLN A 11 -23.45 -37.97 40.71
N ILE A 12 -22.21 -38.18 40.27
CA ILE A 12 -21.59 -37.46 39.14
C ILE A 12 -22.06 -38.14 37.85
N THR A 13 -22.98 -37.50 37.13
CA THR A 13 -23.36 -37.87 35.77
C THR A 13 -22.22 -37.48 34.81
N LEU A 14 -21.46 -38.48 34.35
CA LEU A 14 -20.46 -38.33 33.29
C LEU A 14 -21.15 -38.00 31.96
N LEU A 15 -21.27 -36.71 31.64
CA LEU A 15 -21.58 -36.25 30.30
C LEU A 15 -20.37 -36.55 29.38
N SER A 16 -20.55 -37.53 28.50
CA SER A 16 -19.60 -37.89 27.46
C SER A 16 -19.43 -36.73 26.47
N ASN A 17 -18.37 -35.94 26.67
CA ASN A 17 -17.92 -34.95 25.70
C ASN A 17 -17.38 -35.68 24.46
N HIS A 18 -18.21 -35.86 23.45
CA HIS A 18 -17.75 -36.10 22.08
C HIS A 18 -16.96 -34.88 21.61
N LYS A 19 -15.67 -34.84 21.91
CA LYS A 19 -14.70 -33.95 21.28
C LYS A 19 -14.59 -34.37 19.81
N THR A 20 -15.34 -33.70 18.95
CA THR A 20 -15.05 -33.69 17.52
C THR A 20 -13.65 -33.11 17.34
N ASN A 21 -12.71 -33.97 16.97
CA ASN A 21 -11.33 -33.63 16.59
C ASN A 21 -11.32 -32.85 15.26
N GLU A 22 -12.06 -31.73 15.18
CA GLU A 22 -11.84 -30.79 14.10
C GLU A 22 -10.49 -30.09 14.36
N PRO A 23 -9.54 -30.12 13.42
CA PRO A 23 -8.27 -29.44 13.59
C PRO A 23 -8.56 -27.96 13.81
N ARG A 24 -8.31 -27.48 15.03
CA ARG A 24 -8.43 -26.06 15.40
C ARG A 24 -7.61 -25.27 14.40
N MET A 25 -8.28 -24.48 13.57
CA MET A 25 -7.61 -23.62 12.62
C MET A 25 -6.73 -22.66 13.41
N MET A 26 -5.43 -22.64 13.08
CA MET A 26 -4.46 -21.86 13.85
C MET A 26 -4.61 -20.38 13.50
N ASP A 27 -4.88 -19.58 14.51
CA ASP A 27 -4.60 -18.15 14.49
C ASP A 27 -3.12 -17.91 14.17
N LEU A 28 -2.80 -16.77 13.58
CA LEU A 28 -1.45 -16.44 13.13
C LEU A 28 -0.97 -15.15 13.76
N ASP A 29 0.14 -15.26 14.47
CA ASP A 29 0.85 -14.12 15.03
C ASP A 29 2.05 -13.78 14.14
N ILE A 30 2.10 -12.55 13.65
CA ILE A 30 3.21 -12.04 12.85
C ILE A 30 3.92 -10.96 13.67
N PRO A 31 5.15 -11.21 14.17
CA PRO A 31 5.92 -10.20 14.87
C PRO A 31 6.17 -8.99 13.97
N LEU A 32 6.06 -7.78 14.51
CA LEU A 32 6.46 -6.58 13.79
C LEU A 32 7.98 -6.50 13.78
N VAL A 33 8.57 -6.30 12.61
CA VAL A 33 10.02 -6.22 12.44
C VAL A 33 10.42 -4.77 12.21
N PHE A 34 11.53 -4.37 12.82
CA PHE A 34 12.09 -3.03 12.70
C PHE A 34 13.57 -3.15 12.30
N ASP A 35 14.11 -2.10 11.68
CA ASP A 35 15.55 -2.01 11.42
C ASP A 35 16.30 -1.52 12.65
N ALA A 36 15.78 -0.48 13.29
CA ALA A 36 16.20 -0.05 14.62
C ALA A 36 15.15 -0.51 15.64
N ALA A 37 15.59 -1.10 16.76
CA ALA A 37 14.68 -1.50 17.82
C ALA A 37 13.87 -0.27 18.31
N PRO A 38 12.54 -0.32 18.29
CA PRO A 38 11.72 0.79 18.76
C PRO A 38 11.81 0.88 20.29
N GLU A 39 11.50 2.05 20.83
CA GLU A 39 11.24 2.19 22.26
C GLU A 39 9.98 1.39 22.61
N TRP A 40 10.15 0.33 23.41
CA TRP A 40 9.09 -0.58 23.80
C TRP A 40 9.25 -1.01 25.27
N PRO A 41 8.19 -0.98 26.10
CA PRO A 41 8.30 -1.40 27.49
C PRO A 41 8.71 -2.86 27.62
N ALA A 42 9.80 -3.13 28.34
CA ALA A 42 10.39 -4.47 28.45
C ALA A 42 9.48 -5.51 29.12
N HIS A 43 8.47 -5.07 29.90
CA HIS A 43 7.51 -5.94 30.56
C HIS A 43 6.34 -6.35 29.65
N LEU A 44 6.21 -5.76 28.47
CA LEU A 44 5.17 -6.10 27.49
C LEU A 44 5.71 -7.11 26.46
N ALA A 45 4.81 -7.94 25.95
CA ALA A 45 5.13 -8.82 24.83
C ALA A 45 5.62 -8.00 23.62
N PRO A 46 6.53 -8.55 22.77
CA PRO A 46 6.97 -7.87 21.56
C PRO A 46 5.80 -7.45 20.66
N PRO A 47 5.88 -6.31 19.97
CA PRO A 47 4.85 -5.87 19.05
C PRO A 47 4.53 -6.92 18.00
N VAL A 48 3.25 -7.27 17.88
CA VAL A 48 2.76 -8.34 17.00
C VAL A 48 1.48 -7.90 16.31
N LEU A 49 1.23 -8.45 15.12
CA LEU A 49 -0.04 -8.36 14.43
C LEU A 49 -0.72 -9.73 14.46
N HIS A 50 -1.84 -9.81 15.18
CA HIS A 50 -2.64 -11.02 15.33
C HIS A 50 -3.59 -11.19 14.15
N TYR A 51 -3.82 -12.44 13.78
CA TYR A 51 -4.76 -12.81 12.73
C TYR A 51 -5.68 -13.94 13.18
N LYS A 52 -6.97 -13.76 12.92
CA LYS A 52 -7.99 -14.78 13.13
C LYS A 52 -8.24 -15.56 11.86
N SER A 53 -8.25 -16.88 11.98
CA SER A 53 -8.62 -17.79 10.88
C SER A 53 -10.09 -18.16 10.98
N SER A 54 -10.83 -18.03 9.88
CA SER A 54 -12.25 -18.40 9.81
C SER A 54 -12.56 -19.11 8.49
N PRO A 55 -13.55 -20.00 8.40
CA PRO A 55 -13.91 -20.60 7.11
C PRO A 55 -14.38 -19.51 6.14
N TYR A 56 -13.92 -19.55 4.90
CA TYR A 56 -14.39 -18.59 3.90
C TYR A 56 -15.89 -18.80 3.65
N CYS A 57 -16.65 -17.75 3.90
CA CYS A 57 -18.07 -17.65 3.55
C CYS A 57 -18.23 -16.53 2.51
N PRO A 58 -19.00 -16.75 1.43
CA PRO A 58 -19.29 -15.69 0.48
C PRO A 58 -20.13 -14.61 1.16
N SER A 59 -20.20 -13.42 0.54
CA SER A 59 -21.14 -12.39 1.01
C SER A 59 -22.57 -12.92 1.02
N LYS A 60 -23.44 -12.30 1.83
CA LYS A 60 -24.90 -12.49 1.75
C LYS A 60 -25.27 -12.41 0.26
N ASP A 61 -25.89 -13.45 -0.27
CA ASP A 61 -26.32 -13.61 -1.68
C ASP A 61 -25.24 -13.99 -2.72
N GLY A 62 -23.98 -14.19 -2.31
CA GLY A 62 -22.89 -14.61 -3.21
C GLY A 62 -22.77 -16.12 -3.35
N LYS A 63 -22.54 -16.62 -4.58
CA LYS A 63 -22.09 -18.02 -4.79
C LYS A 63 -20.62 -18.15 -4.38
N VAL A 64 -20.27 -19.26 -3.72
CA VAL A 64 -18.87 -19.60 -3.41
C VAL A 64 -18.09 -19.73 -4.72
N GLN A 65 -17.06 -18.90 -4.89
CA GLN A 65 -16.16 -19.03 -6.04
C GLN A 65 -15.42 -20.38 -5.97
N PRO A 66 -15.34 -21.16 -7.06
CA PRO A 66 -14.70 -22.48 -7.04
C PRO A 66 -13.29 -22.47 -6.43
N ILE A 67 -12.47 -21.47 -6.77
CA ILE A 67 -11.10 -21.31 -6.28
C ILE A 67 -10.99 -20.98 -4.77
N LEU A 68 -12.10 -20.60 -4.13
CA LEU A 68 -12.19 -20.28 -2.70
C LEU A 68 -12.91 -21.35 -1.88
N ARG A 69 -13.41 -22.41 -2.53
CA ARG A 69 -14.14 -23.49 -1.85
C ARG A 69 -13.24 -24.18 -0.82
N SER A 70 -13.77 -24.40 0.38
CA SER A 70 -13.08 -25.09 1.49
C SER A 70 -11.78 -24.41 1.95
N ARG A 71 -11.61 -23.12 1.66
CA ARG A 71 -10.49 -22.32 2.15
C ARG A 71 -10.87 -21.59 3.43
N SER A 72 -9.87 -21.24 4.22
CA SER A 72 -10.01 -20.37 5.38
C SER A 72 -9.54 -18.97 5.03
N LEU A 73 -10.27 -17.96 5.48
CA LEU A 73 -9.93 -16.56 5.37
C LEU A 73 -9.14 -16.14 6.62
N LEU A 74 -7.99 -15.52 6.40
CA LEU A 74 -7.19 -14.96 7.49
C LEU A 74 -7.45 -13.43 7.56
N THR A 75 -7.96 -12.97 8.70
CA THR A 75 -8.34 -11.56 8.91
C THR A 75 -7.50 -10.97 10.05
N PRO A 76 -6.90 -9.79 9.88
CA PRO A 76 -6.17 -9.15 10.97
C PRO A 76 -7.14 -8.82 12.10
N ASP A 77 -6.75 -9.13 13.34
CA ASP A 77 -7.53 -8.82 14.53
C ASP A 77 -7.31 -7.36 14.93
N VAL A 78 -7.96 -6.46 14.19
CA VAL A 78 -7.84 -5.01 14.35
C VAL A 78 -9.21 -4.36 14.36
N ASP A 79 -9.46 -3.51 15.35
CA ASP A 79 -10.64 -2.65 15.31
C ASP A 79 -10.38 -1.45 14.39
N LEU A 80 -10.93 -1.48 13.19
CA LEU A 80 -10.80 -0.39 12.24
C LEU A 80 -11.46 0.92 12.71
N ASN A 81 -12.27 0.92 13.78
CA ASN A 81 -12.94 2.10 14.32
C ASN A 81 -12.08 2.95 15.24
N VAL A 82 -10.97 2.42 15.76
CA VAL A 82 -9.94 3.22 16.48
C VAL A 82 -9.15 4.12 15.54
N TYR A 83 -9.31 3.98 14.22
CA TYR A 83 -8.61 4.79 13.23
C TYR A 83 -9.52 5.82 12.55
N LYS A 84 -8.91 6.94 12.15
CA LYS A 84 -9.48 7.97 11.28
C LYS A 84 -8.68 8.03 9.98
N GLN A 85 -9.36 7.86 8.85
CA GLN A 85 -8.76 8.00 7.52
C GLN A 85 -8.99 9.41 6.97
N LYS A 86 -7.97 10.01 6.35
CA LYS A 86 -8.06 11.30 5.65
C LYS A 86 -7.31 11.19 4.33
N ALA A 87 -7.96 11.51 3.22
CA ALA A 87 -7.27 11.64 1.94
C ALA A 87 -6.88 13.10 1.71
N VAL A 88 -5.70 13.33 1.15
CA VAL A 88 -5.13 14.65 0.87
C VAL A 88 -4.38 14.65 -0.47
N ILE A 89 -4.22 15.83 -1.07
CA ILE A 89 -3.27 16.05 -2.16
C ILE A 89 -2.00 16.60 -1.52
N ASP A 90 -0.92 15.83 -1.54
CA ASP A 90 0.35 16.26 -0.96
C ASP A 90 1.06 17.25 -1.88
N TRP A 91 0.92 17.11 -3.20
CA TRP A 91 1.33 18.14 -4.15
C TRP A 91 0.62 17.99 -5.50
N VAL A 92 0.53 19.11 -6.23
CA VAL A 92 0.15 19.16 -7.64
C VAL A 92 1.21 19.94 -8.41
N GLN A 93 1.57 19.46 -9.59
CA GLN A 93 2.51 20.11 -10.49
C GLN A 93 1.82 20.40 -11.81
N ILE A 94 1.96 21.64 -12.25
CA ILE A 94 1.39 22.13 -13.50
C ILE A 94 2.49 22.60 -14.44
N ARG A 95 2.16 22.69 -15.73
CA ARG A 95 2.97 23.38 -16.73
C ARG A 95 2.33 24.70 -17.11
N ILE A 96 3.12 25.77 -17.12
CA ILE A 96 2.72 27.08 -17.64
C ILE A 96 3.69 27.53 -18.73
N ALA A 97 3.16 28.23 -19.72
CA ALA A 97 3.94 28.87 -20.78
C ALA A 97 3.65 30.37 -20.78
N THR A 98 4.69 31.19 -20.73
CA THR A 98 4.61 32.65 -20.70
C THR A 98 5.00 33.26 -22.05
N PRO A 99 4.39 34.38 -22.48
CA PRO A 99 4.80 35.04 -23.72
C PRO A 99 6.24 35.58 -23.66
N GLU A 100 6.63 36.09 -22.50
CA GLU A 100 7.95 36.66 -22.24
C GLU A 100 8.88 35.66 -21.55
N VAL A 101 10.18 35.95 -21.62
CA VAL A 101 11.20 35.17 -20.92
C VAL A 101 11.25 35.59 -19.46
N HIS A 102 11.14 34.63 -18.55
CA HIS A 102 11.28 34.85 -17.11
C HIS A 102 12.34 33.95 -16.51
N GLN A 103 12.66 34.20 -15.24
CA GLN A 103 13.56 33.36 -14.45
C GLN A 103 12.77 32.64 -13.35
N ALA A 104 12.91 31.32 -13.25
CA ALA A 104 12.24 30.52 -12.22
C ALA A 104 12.52 31.03 -10.80
N ARG A 105 13.74 31.53 -10.55
CA ARG A 105 14.16 32.12 -9.26
C ARG A 105 13.34 33.36 -8.88
N ASN A 106 12.85 34.13 -9.85
CA ASN A 106 12.05 35.33 -9.62
C ASN A 106 10.54 35.01 -9.57
N MET A 107 10.09 34.01 -10.32
CA MET A 107 8.70 33.56 -10.29
C MET A 107 8.33 32.93 -8.94
N GLN A 108 9.19 32.08 -8.39
CA GLN A 108 8.90 31.39 -7.12
C GLN A 108 8.56 32.33 -5.95
N PRO A 109 9.35 33.37 -5.61
CA PRO A 109 9.00 34.29 -4.53
C PRO A 109 7.74 35.12 -4.86
N ALA A 110 7.52 35.49 -6.13
CA ALA A 110 6.30 36.19 -6.54
C ALA A 110 5.04 35.33 -6.26
N ILE A 111 5.04 34.07 -6.70
CA ILE A 111 3.93 33.14 -6.46
C ILE A 111 3.79 32.82 -4.97
N THR A 112 4.90 32.71 -4.25
CA THR A 112 4.88 32.52 -2.79
C THR A 112 4.16 33.68 -2.08
N ASN A 113 4.39 34.92 -2.53
CA ASN A 113 3.73 36.09 -1.96
C ASN A 113 2.23 36.11 -2.30
N MET A 114 1.84 35.69 -3.50
CA MET A 114 0.43 35.52 -3.88
C MET A 114 -0.28 34.50 -2.98
N LEU A 115 0.35 33.34 -2.75
CA LEU A 115 -0.17 32.33 -1.82
C LEU A 115 -0.35 32.87 -0.40
N LYS A 116 0.64 33.62 0.11
CA LYS A 116 0.57 34.25 1.43
C LYS A 116 -0.55 35.29 1.52
N ALA A 117 -0.74 36.10 0.49
CA ALA A 117 -1.82 37.07 0.43
C ALA A 117 -3.22 36.41 0.47
N LEU A 118 -3.32 35.18 -0.04
CA LEU A 118 -4.53 34.34 0.04
C LEU A 118 -4.65 33.54 1.35
N GLY A 119 -3.69 33.67 2.28
CA GLY A 119 -3.67 32.93 3.55
C GLY A 119 -3.41 31.43 3.39
N ALA A 120 -2.76 31.00 2.31
CA ALA A 120 -2.43 29.59 2.08
C ALA A 120 -1.24 29.14 2.95
N ASN A 121 -1.30 27.90 3.46
CA ASN A 121 -0.22 27.31 4.26
C ASN A 121 0.82 26.52 3.41
N GLY A 122 0.49 26.30 2.14
CA GLY A 122 1.32 25.53 1.20
C GLY A 122 2.59 26.26 0.76
N THR A 123 3.49 25.52 0.12
CA THR A 123 4.69 26.09 -0.53
C THR A 123 4.65 25.85 -2.03
N VAL A 124 5.43 26.63 -2.78
CA VAL A 124 5.53 26.50 -4.23
C VAL A 124 7.00 26.38 -4.66
N TYR A 125 7.23 25.54 -5.66
CA TYR A 125 8.51 25.40 -6.33
C TYR A 125 8.35 25.66 -7.83
N VAL A 126 9.29 26.41 -8.41
CA VAL A 126 9.30 26.70 -9.84
C VAL A 126 10.61 26.21 -10.45
N SER A 127 10.52 25.49 -11.57
CA SER A 127 11.65 24.95 -12.31
C SER A 127 11.44 25.05 -13.82
N GLY A 128 12.49 24.75 -14.58
CA GLY A 128 12.37 24.52 -16.02
C GLY A 128 11.60 23.25 -16.39
N PRO A 129 11.37 23.01 -17.69
CA PRO A 129 10.60 21.89 -18.20
C PRO A 129 11.24 20.52 -17.94
N LYS A 130 12.53 20.45 -17.59
CA LYS A 130 13.24 19.23 -17.17
C LYS A 130 13.66 19.28 -15.70
N GLU A 131 12.88 19.99 -14.87
CA GLU A 131 13.13 20.21 -13.45
C GLU A 131 14.43 21.00 -13.14
N GLU A 132 14.92 21.80 -14.09
CA GLU A 132 16.14 22.58 -13.91
C GLU A 132 15.94 23.71 -12.89
N ARG A 133 16.87 23.82 -11.94
CA ARG A 133 16.92 24.94 -10.99
C ARG A 133 17.48 26.18 -11.69
N ARG A 134 16.96 27.37 -11.34
CA ARG A 134 17.38 28.67 -11.90
C ARG A 134 17.21 28.79 -13.42
N TYR A 135 16.28 28.03 -13.98
CA TYR A 135 15.93 28.07 -15.40
C TYR A 135 15.49 29.48 -15.83
N ILE A 136 15.89 29.85 -17.06
CA ILE A 136 15.50 31.08 -17.76
C ILE A 136 14.85 30.65 -19.08
N GLY A 137 13.60 31.06 -19.30
CA GLY A 137 12.87 30.65 -20.51
C GLY A 137 11.40 31.04 -20.46
N ARG A 138 10.58 30.33 -21.23
CA ARG A 138 9.13 30.57 -21.36
C ARG A 138 8.27 29.45 -20.79
N ASP A 139 8.82 28.24 -20.66
CA ASP A 139 8.13 27.07 -20.13
C ASP A 139 8.55 26.77 -18.70
N PHE A 140 7.59 26.66 -17.79
CA PHE A 140 7.86 26.40 -16.39
C PHE A 140 7.01 25.28 -15.84
N LEU A 141 7.62 24.49 -14.95
CA LEU A 141 6.89 23.60 -14.06
C LEU A 141 6.68 24.32 -12.72
N VAL A 142 5.43 24.40 -12.28
CA VAL A 142 5.07 25.00 -10.99
C VAL A 142 4.46 23.92 -10.11
N LYS A 143 5.12 23.60 -9.00
CA LYS A 143 4.70 22.56 -8.06
C LYS A 143 4.22 23.18 -6.76
N PHE A 144 2.92 23.03 -6.47
CA PHE A 144 2.30 23.43 -5.22
C PHE A 144 2.32 22.25 -4.24
N GLN A 145 2.87 22.46 -3.05
CA GLN A 145 2.83 21.51 -1.94
C GLN A 145 1.64 21.79 -1.05
N GLN A 146 0.95 20.73 -0.65
CA GLN A 146 -0.26 20.75 0.18
C GLN A 146 -1.28 21.78 -0.33
N PRO A 147 -1.63 21.74 -1.64
CA PRO A 147 -2.56 22.71 -2.21
C PRO A 147 -3.93 22.63 -1.51
N GLU A 148 -4.50 23.80 -1.22
CA GLU A 148 -5.85 23.91 -0.68
C GLU A 148 -6.83 24.31 -1.80
N PRO A 149 -8.02 23.67 -1.91
CA PRO A 149 -8.98 23.97 -2.97
C PRO A 149 -9.38 25.46 -3.01
N LYS A 150 -9.59 26.08 -1.85
CA LYS A 150 -10.00 27.49 -1.77
C LYS A 150 -8.95 28.49 -2.28
N THR A 151 -7.68 28.11 -2.36
CA THR A 151 -6.59 29.04 -2.73
C THR A 151 -5.94 28.71 -4.07
N LEU A 152 -6.06 27.48 -4.57
CA LEU A 152 -5.34 27.07 -5.78
C LEU A 152 -5.87 27.76 -7.04
N LEU A 153 -7.19 27.85 -7.26
CA LEU A 153 -7.71 28.58 -8.42
C LEU A 153 -7.39 30.08 -8.36
N PRO A 154 -7.66 30.79 -7.25
CA PRO A 154 -7.34 32.21 -7.15
C PRO A 154 -5.85 32.54 -7.35
N VAL A 155 -4.93 31.69 -6.88
CA VAL A 155 -3.50 31.94 -7.13
C VAL A 155 -3.15 31.71 -8.60
N LEU A 156 -3.77 30.75 -9.27
CA LEU A 156 -3.53 30.50 -10.70
C LEU A 156 -4.04 31.66 -11.57
N GLU A 157 -5.16 32.27 -11.19
CA GLU A 157 -5.67 33.49 -11.84
C GLU A 157 -4.67 34.65 -11.68
N GLN A 158 -4.14 34.88 -10.47
CA GLN A 158 -3.09 35.89 -10.26
C GLN A 158 -1.81 35.61 -11.04
N ILE A 159 -1.45 34.34 -11.22
CA ILE A 159 -0.30 33.93 -12.05
C ILE A 159 -0.58 34.25 -13.52
N ILE A 160 -1.77 33.92 -14.01
CA ILE A 160 -2.19 34.19 -15.39
C ILE A 160 -2.11 35.68 -15.69
N ASP A 161 -2.70 36.51 -14.83
CA ASP A 161 -2.72 37.96 -15.02
C ASP A 161 -1.31 38.55 -14.96
N LYS A 162 -0.50 38.14 -13.96
CA LYS A 162 0.86 38.68 -13.78
C LYS A 162 1.80 38.35 -14.94
N TYR A 163 1.66 37.16 -15.53
CA TYR A 163 2.56 36.67 -16.57
C TYR A 163 1.93 36.64 -17.96
N ALA A 164 0.78 37.29 -18.14
CA ALA A 164 0.02 37.38 -19.39
C ALA A 164 -0.17 36.00 -20.08
N ILE A 165 -0.47 34.96 -19.30
CA ILE A 165 -0.66 33.61 -19.84
C ILE A 165 -1.99 33.56 -20.61
N THR A 166 -1.98 33.01 -21.82
CA THR A 166 -3.16 33.03 -22.72
C THR A 166 -4.23 31.98 -22.39
N THR A 167 -3.94 31.06 -21.47
CA THR A 167 -4.82 29.95 -21.08
C THR A 167 -5.55 30.26 -19.77
N SER A 168 -6.81 29.88 -19.65
CA SER A 168 -7.57 30.03 -18.41
C SER A 168 -7.09 29.08 -17.31
N ALA A 169 -7.31 29.44 -16.03
CA ALA A 169 -6.83 28.67 -14.89
C ALA A 169 -7.29 27.20 -14.91
N ALA A 170 -8.54 26.96 -15.33
CA ALA A 170 -9.13 25.63 -15.45
C ALA A 170 -8.48 24.76 -16.54
N ASN A 171 -7.88 25.37 -17.56
CA ASN A 171 -7.27 24.68 -18.69
C ASN A 171 -5.76 24.47 -18.53
N ILE A 172 -5.16 24.95 -17.44
CA ILE A 172 -3.74 24.72 -17.14
C ILE A 172 -3.48 23.20 -17.02
N PRO A 173 -2.53 22.65 -17.79
CA PRO A 173 -2.17 21.22 -17.72
C PRO A 173 -1.52 20.84 -16.40
N ILE A 174 -1.94 19.71 -15.85
CA ILE A 174 -1.27 19.01 -14.75
C ILE A 174 -0.23 18.08 -15.36
N THR A 175 1.01 18.10 -14.85
CA THR A 175 2.10 17.19 -15.26
C THR A 175 2.40 16.15 -14.18
N GLY A 176 1.96 16.40 -12.95
CA GLY A 176 1.96 15.39 -11.92
C GLY A 176 1.14 15.76 -10.70
N ILE A 177 0.81 14.76 -9.91
CA ILE A 177 0.05 14.90 -8.68
C ILE A 177 0.39 13.76 -7.72
N GLU A 178 0.42 14.06 -6.43
CA GLU A 178 0.54 13.04 -5.38
C GLU A 178 -0.65 13.11 -4.44
N ILE A 179 -1.29 11.96 -4.27
CA ILE A 179 -2.50 11.79 -3.47
C ILE A 179 -2.19 10.76 -2.39
N SER A 180 -2.56 11.10 -1.16
CA SER A 180 -2.21 10.31 0.01
C SER A 180 -3.42 10.00 0.84
N VAL A 181 -3.48 8.80 1.39
CA VAL A 181 -4.44 8.40 2.42
C VAL A 181 -3.68 8.21 3.72
N ASP A 182 -3.95 9.12 4.65
CA ASP A 182 -3.45 9.15 6.01
C ASP A 182 -4.39 8.37 6.93
N ILE A 183 -3.80 7.52 7.79
CA ILE A 183 -4.52 6.74 8.79
C ILE A 183 -3.98 7.09 10.17
N TYR A 184 -4.76 7.84 10.92
CA TYR A 184 -4.45 8.30 12.27
C TYR A 184 -5.10 7.39 13.31
N VAL A 185 -4.42 7.18 14.43
CA VAL A 185 -5.05 6.65 15.65
C VAL A 185 -5.94 7.75 16.24
N LYS A 186 -7.17 7.41 16.62
CA LYS A 186 -8.09 8.35 17.28
C LYS A 186 -7.71 8.51 18.74
N HIS A 187 -7.85 9.73 19.25
CA HIS A 187 -7.62 10.07 20.66
C HIS A 187 -6.29 9.55 21.23
N PRO A 188 -5.14 9.74 20.55
CA PRO A 188 -3.89 9.14 21.00
C PRO A 188 -3.40 9.68 22.35
N HIS A 189 -3.87 10.86 22.79
CA HIS A 189 -3.57 11.42 24.12
C HIS A 189 -4.34 10.74 25.26
N ALA A 190 -5.39 9.96 24.95
CA ALA A 190 -6.13 9.18 25.94
C ALA A 190 -5.52 7.77 26.15
N MET A 191 -4.39 7.50 25.53
CA MET A 191 -3.67 6.21 25.56
C MET A 191 -2.22 6.45 26.02
N ALA A 192 -1.57 5.41 26.51
CA ALA A 192 -0.13 5.48 26.71
C ALA A 192 0.58 5.58 25.34
N PRO A 193 1.70 6.32 25.21
CA PRO A 193 2.36 6.52 23.92
C PRO A 193 2.71 5.22 23.17
N HIS A 194 3.12 4.17 23.90
CA HIS A 194 3.45 2.88 23.32
C HIS A 194 2.22 2.16 22.73
N GLU A 195 1.02 2.35 23.28
CA GLU A 195 -0.23 1.78 22.74
C GLU A 195 -0.61 2.46 21.43
N ALA A 196 -0.55 3.80 21.39
CA ALA A 196 -0.77 4.56 20.16
C ALA A 196 0.25 4.21 19.08
N ASN A 197 1.52 4.03 19.46
CA ASN A 197 2.58 3.56 18.57
C ASN A 197 2.29 2.15 18.04
N LEU A 198 1.87 1.21 18.89
CA LEU A 198 1.53 -0.15 18.48
C LEU A 198 0.43 -0.15 17.43
N LEU A 199 -0.67 0.58 17.67
CA LEU A 199 -1.78 0.68 16.70
C LEU A 199 -1.33 1.26 15.37
N ARG A 200 -0.45 2.27 15.39
CA ARG A 200 0.14 2.87 14.18
C ARG A 200 1.07 1.89 13.46
N TRP A 201 1.95 1.19 14.17
CA TRP A 201 2.85 0.20 13.58
C TRP A 201 2.11 -0.97 12.96
N GLN A 202 1.09 -1.51 13.65
CA GLN A 202 0.20 -2.53 13.12
C GLN A 202 -0.48 -2.07 11.83
N MET A 203 -1.00 -0.84 11.80
CA MET A 203 -1.62 -0.29 10.61
C MET A 203 -0.62 -0.12 9.45
N THR A 204 0.60 0.32 9.72
CA THR A 204 1.66 0.42 8.70
C THR A 204 1.99 -0.95 8.10
N ASP A 205 2.09 -2.00 8.93
CA ASP A 205 2.30 -3.36 8.45
C ASP A 205 1.09 -3.88 7.65
N ILE A 206 -0.13 -3.63 8.15
CA ILE A 206 -1.38 -3.93 7.44
C ILE A 206 -1.39 -3.34 6.03
N LEU A 207 -1.04 -2.05 5.90
CA LEU A 207 -0.99 -1.37 4.61
C LEU A 207 -0.06 -2.09 3.62
N ARG A 208 1.07 -2.62 4.09
CA ARG A 208 2.05 -3.31 3.23
C ARG A 208 1.63 -4.73 2.91
N ARG A 209 1.07 -5.42 3.89
CA ARG A 209 0.76 -6.84 3.81
C ARG A 209 -0.51 -7.12 3.05
N HIS A 210 -1.46 -6.18 3.06
CA HIS A 210 -2.77 -6.35 2.43
C HIS A 210 -2.97 -5.53 1.15
N LEU A 211 -2.09 -4.57 0.85
CA LEU A 211 -2.14 -3.85 -0.42
C LEU A 211 -1.82 -4.79 -1.57
N ARG A 212 -2.68 -4.78 -2.59
CA ARG A 212 -2.48 -5.53 -3.82
C ARG A 212 -2.39 -4.58 -5.00
N PRO A 213 -1.18 -4.20 -5.42
CA PRO A 213 -1.01 -3.37 -6.60
C PRO A 213 -1.42 -4.14 -7.85
N ALA A 214 -1.85 -3.43 -8.89
CA ALA A 214 -2.08 -4.04 -10.20
C ALA A 214 -0.76 -4.67 -10.72
N PRO A 215 -0.82 -5.85 -11.38
CA PRO A 215 0.38 -6.53 -11.88
C PRO A 215 1.26 -5.65 -12.76
N VAL A 216 0.67 -4.77 -13.57
CA VAL A 216 1.39 -3.79 -14.41
C VAL A 216 2.35 -2.91 -13.60
N LEU A 217 2.08 -2.65 -12.32
CA LEU A 217 2.96 -1.86 -11.45
C LEU A 217 4.09 -2.67 -10.82
N THR A 218 3.95 -3.99 -10.75
CA THR A 218 4.84 -4.87 -9.99
C THR A 218 5.62 -5.85 -10.86
N GLU A 219 5.23 -6.06 -12.10
CA GLU A 219 5.87 -7.00 -13.03
C GLU A 219 6.85 -6.31 -13.99
N MET A 220 6.82 -4.98 -14.08
CA MET A 220 7.84 -4.23 -14.82
C MET A 220 9.19 -4.26 -14.11
N GLU A 221 10.26 -4.28 -14.89
CA GLU A 221 11.61 -4.05 -14.39
C GLU A 221 11.65 -2.70 -13.64
N GLN A 222 12.22 -2.67 -12.42
CA GLN A 222 12.17 -1.54 -11.47
C GLN A 222 10.82 -1.28 -10.75
N GLY A 223 9.75 -1.97 -11.14
CA GLY A 223 8.41 -1.85 -10.52
C GLY A 223 8.26 -2.65 -9.22
N TRP A 224 9.17 -3.58 -8.95
CA TRP A 224 9.04 -4.53 -7.84
C TRP A 224 8.86 -3.86 -6.47
N PRO A 225 7.91 -4.35 -5.64
CA PRO A 225 7.76 -3.89 -4.27
C PRO A 225 9.04 -4.07 -3.46
N ARG A 226 9.51 -2.97 -2.88
CA ARG A 226 10.81 -2.89 -2.19
C ARG A 226 10.79 -1.90 -1.03
N PHE A 227 11.74 -2.04 -0.11
CA PHE A 227 12.00 -1.09 0.96
C PHE A 227 13.45 -0.66 0.86
N HIS A 228 13.67 0.63 1.10
CA HIS A 228 15.02 1.20 1.16
C HIS A 228 15.47 1.31 2.62
N GLY A 229 16.77 1.10 2.83
CA GLY A 229 17.45 1.38 4.09
C GLY A 229 17.45 2.87 4.44
N ALA A 230 18.27 3.24 5.43
CA ALA A 230 18.52 4.66 5.72
C ALA A 230 18.95 5.43 4.43
N PRO A 231 18.80 6.76 4.36
CA PRO A 231 18.98 7.56 3.14
C PRO A 231 20.35 7.45 2.45
N HIS A 232 21.33 6.82 3.10
CA HIS A 232 22.74 6.78 2.70
C HIS A 232 23.16 5.47 2.00
N ASP A 233 22.28 4.48 1.85
CA ASP A 233 22.55 3.28 1.04
C ASP A 233 21.38 2.98 0.08
N PRO A 234 21.20 3.80 -0.97
CA PRO A 234 20.16 3.60 -1.98
C PRO A 234 20.40 2.37 -2.88
N GLU A 235 21.57 1.73 -2.78
CA GLU A 235 21.95 0.60 -3.64
C GLU A 235 21.42 -0.74 -3.10
N LYS A 236 21.11 -0.85 -1.80
CA LYS A 236 20.59 -2.08 -1.17
C LYS A 236 19.09 -2.04 -0.91
N ALA A 237 18.30 -2.01 -1.99
CA ALA A 237 16.86 -2.24 -1.87
C ALA A 237 16.58 -3.68 -1.40
N THR A 238 15.73 -3.83 -0.38
CA THR A 238 15.20 -5.15 0.02
C THR A 238 13.84 -5.35 -0.64
N PHE A 239 13.72 -6.38 -1.48
CA PHE A 239 12.48 -6.70 -2.19
C PHE A 239 11.54 -7.56 -1.34
N LEU A 240 10.22 -7.36 -1.42
CA LEU A 240 9.25 -8.27 -0.80
C LEU A 240 9.39 -9.70 -1.33
N VAL A 241 9.60 -9.82 -2.64
CA VAL A 241 9.96 -11.06 -3.33
C VAL A 241 11.09 -10.74 -4.29
N ASN A 242 12.26 -11.36 -4.10
CA ASN A 242 13.42 -11.15 -4.94
C ASN A 242 13.10 -11.53 -6.41
N PRO A 243 13.36 -10.62 -7.35
CA PRO A 243 12.96 -10.80 -8.75
C PRO A 243 13.94 -11.61 -9.59
N THR A 244 15.22 -11.71 -9.19
CA THR A 244 16.29 -12.12 -10.11
C THR A 244 16.43 -13.63 -10.30
N GLY A 245 15.94 -14.43 -9.35
CA GLY A 245 16.09 -15.89 -9.37
C GLY A 245 17.55 -16.39 -9.32
N LYS A 246 18.54 -15.52 -9.07
CA LYS A 246 19.97 -15.89 -9.00
C LYS A 246 20.23 -16.89 -7.89
N ASP A 247 19.59 -16.70 -6.74
CA ASP A 247 19.79 -17.52 -5.55
C ASP A 247 18.67 -18.55 -5.36
N LEU A 248 18.05 -19.09 -6.42
CA LEU A 248 17.04 -20.15 -6.26
C LEU A 248 17.64 -21.44 -5.68
N SER A 249 16.83 -22.21 -4.96
CA SER A 249 17.22 -23.57 -4.57
C SER A 249 17.53 -24.45 -5.80
N PRO A 250 18.54 -25.33 -5.76
CA PRO A 250 18.94 -26.15 -6.91
C PRO A 250 17.79 -26.96 -7.52
N GLY A 251 16.89 -27.49 -6.70
CA GLY A 251 15.73 -28.24 -7.18
C GLY A 251 14.79 -27.41 -8.05
N LEU A 252 14.60 -26.13 -7.73
CA LEU A 252 13.79 -25.22 -8.56
C LEU A 252 14.51 -24.82 -9.84
N ILE A 253 15.84 -24.70 -9.84
CA ILE A 253 16.63 -24.43 -11.05
C ILE A 253 16.49 -25.58 -12.04
N VAL A 254 16.64 -26.82 -11.58
CA VAL A 254 16.47 -28.02 -12.40
C VAL A 254 15.03 -28.11 -12.93
N LEU A 255 14.05 -27.81 -12.08
CA LEU A 255 12.64 -27.81 -12.48
C LEU A 255 12.33 -26.77 -13.56
N ALA A 256 12.86 -25.54 -13.40
CA ALA A 256 12.72 -24.47 -14.38
C ALA A 256 13.24 -24.91 -15.75
N ALA A 257 14.47 -25.45 -15.79
CA ALA A 257 15.08 -25.94 -17.02
C ALA A 257 14.27 -27.08 -17.66
N ARG A 258 13.85 -28.08 -16.87
CA ARG A 258 13.03 -29.21 -17.35
C ARG A 258 11.72 -28.77 -18.00
N LEU A 259 11.09 -27.74 -17.42
CA LEU A 259 9.79 -27.24 -17.86
C LEU A 259 9.87 -26.08 -18.85
N GLY A 260 11.06 -25.54 -19.13
CA GLY A 260 11.23 -24.36 -19.99
C GLY A 260 10.66 -23.09 -19.38
N LEU A 261 10.71 -22.97 -18.05
CA LEU A 261 10.21 -21.80 -17.32
C LEU A 261 11.35 -20.83 -17.01
N ASP A 262 11.05 -19.52 -17.06
CA ASP A 262 11.93 -18.51 -16.51
C ASP A 262 12.06 -18.70 -14.98
N LYS A 263 13.30 -18.69 -14.48
CA LYS A 263 13.63 -18.73 -13.06
C LYS A 263 12.87 -17.66 -12.26
N GLN A 264 12.68 -16.46 -12.83
CA GLN A 264 11.98 -15.36 -12.16
C GLN A 264 10.53 -15.72 -11.79
N ARG A 265 9.89 -16.61 -12.57
CA ARG A 265 8.53 -17.08 -12.29
C ARG A 265 8.47 -18.02 -11.09
N LEU A 266 9.57 -18.68 -10.74
CA LEU A 266 9.62 -19.64 -9.64
C LEU A 266 10.11 -19.03 -8.31
N THR A 267 10.50 -17.76 -8.26
CA THR A 267 11.06 -17.16 -7.03
C THR A 267 10.11 -17.22 -5.84
N ALA A 268 8.81 -17.12 -6.07
CA ALA A 268 7.82 -17.22 -5.01
C ALA A 268 7.65 -18.63 -4.41
N LEU A 269 8.18 -19.68 -5.08
CA LEU A 269 8.20 -21.04 -4.54
C LEU A 269 9.32 -21.24 -3.49
N ASP A 270 10.24 -20.29 -3.35
CA ASP A 270 11.37 -20.41 -2.44
C ASP A 270 11.32 -19.35 -1.34
N LEU A 271 11.07 -19.78 -0.11
CA LEU A 271 10.82 -18.90 1.02
C LEU A 271 11.98 -17.94 1.31
N LYS A 272 13.22 -18.31 0.94
CA LYS A 272 14.40 -17.42 1.08
C LYS A 272 14.34 -16.18 0.19
N GLN A 273 13.52 -16.20 -0.86
CA GLN A 273 13.31 -15.05 -1.75
C GLN A 273 12.30 -14.06 -1.18
N HIS A 274 11.62 -14.38 -0.08
CA HIS A 274 10.65 -13.52 0.57
C HIS A 274 11.27 -12.78 1.75
N ALA A 275 11.02 -11.47 1.83
CA ALA A 275 11.44 -10.63 2.96
C ALA A 275 10.23 -10.04 3.69
N GLN A 276 10.37 -9.83 5.00
CA GLN A 276 9.36 -9.16 5.81
C GLN A 276 9.51 -7.64 5.72
N PRO A 277 8.42 -6.88 5.48
CA PRO A 277 8.46 -5.43 5.54
C PRO A 277 8.86 -4.97 6.95
N LYS A 278 9.88 -4.13 7.06
CA LYS A 278 10.26 -3.48 8.31
C LYS A 278 9.40 -2.24 8.54
N VAL A 279 8.74 -2.12 9.69
CA VAL A 279 7.74 -1.07 9.97
C VAL A 279 8.31 0.33 9.77
N ASP A 280 9.52 0.58 10.28
CA ASP A 280 10.25 1.85 10.28
C ASP A 280 10.91 2.23 8.93
N LYS A 281 10.84 1.36 7.91
CA LYS A 281 11.31 1.68 6.55
C LYS A 281 10.18 2.22 5.68
N THR A 282 10.50 2.93 4.60
CA THR A 282 9.51 3.29 3.58
C THR A 282 9.43 2.19 2.52
N GLY A 283 8.22 1.74 2.21
CA GLY A 283 7.94 0.82 1.11
C GLY A 283 7.63 1.55 -0.18
N TYR A 284 8.09 1.02 -1.31
CA TYR A 284 7.94 1.57 -2.65
C TYR A 284 7.44 0.49 -3.60
N ILE A 285 6.52 0.86 -4.48
CA ILE A 285 6.06 0.03 -5.61
C ILE A 285 6.06 0.93 -6.86
N GLY A 286 6.52 0.40 -7.99
CA GLY A 286 6.72 1.20 -9.20
C GLY A 286 8.11 1.88 -9.26
N PRO A 287 8.47 2.41 -10.44
CA PRO A 287 9.74 3.10 -10.66
C PRO A 287 9.74 4.48 -10.00
N ARG A 288 10.90 4.95 -9.52
CA ARG A 288 11.03 6.27 -8.85
C ARG A 288 10.63 7.45 -9.73
N LYS A 289 10.90 7.35 -11.04
CA LYS A 289 10.55 8.33 -12.07
C LYS A 289 9.51 7.76 -13.05
N GLY A 290 8.71 6.79 -12.59
CA GLY A 290 7.67 6.17 -13.40
C GLY A 290 6.38 6.99 -13.41
N LEU A 291 5.49 6.66 -14.35
CA LEU A 291 4.16 7.27 -14.46
C LEU A 291 3.32 7.08 -13.19
N VAL A 292 3.53 5.96 -12.50
CA VAL A 292 2.86 5.62 -11.24
C VAL A 292 3.90 5.09 -10.24
N MET A 293 3.88 5.63 -9.03
CA MET A 293 4.64 5.11 -7.89
C MET A 293 3.75 5.10 -6.65
N LEU A 294 3.79 4.01 -5.88
CA LEU A 294 3.12 3.94 -4.58
C LEU A 294 4.16 3.96 -3.46
N ARG A 295 3.82 4.60 -2.32
CA ARG A 295 4.65 4.59 -1.12
C ARG A 295 3.85 4.25 0.13
N THR A 296 4.40 3.41 0.99
CA THR A 296 3.84 3.12 2.32
C THR A 296 4.81 3.53 3.41
N MET A 297 4.36 4.30 4.39
CA MET A 297 5.22 4.89 5.40
C MET A 297 4.62 4.81 6.79
N ASP A 298 5.51 4.63 7.75
CA ASP A 298 5.30 5.09 9.11
C ASP A 298 5.69 6.57 9.21
N LYS A 299 4.71 7.46 9.22
CA LYS A 299 4.94 8.91 9.08
C LYS A 299 5.01 9.56 10.46
N ILE A 300 6.21 9.52 11.04
CA ILE A 300 6.55 10.10 12.35
C ILE A 300 7.38 11.39 12.28
N THR A 301 7.83 11.78 11.09
CA THR A 301 8.60 13.02 10.87
C THR A 301 7.99 13.86 9.76
N ASP A 302 8.07 15.17 9.91
CA ASP A 302 7.82 16.14 8.84
C ASP A 302 9.14 16.68 8.29
N ARG A 303 9.06 17.43 7.18
CA ARG A 303 10.10 18.25 6.52
C ARG A 303 11.50 18.11 7.12
N ARG A 304 12.46 17.71 6.28
CA ARG A 304 13.87 17.80 6.64
C ARG A 304 14.22 19.28 6.90
N ASP A 305 14.79 19.57 8.07
CA ASP A 305 15.44 20.85 8.33
C ASP A 305 16.56 20.99 7.27
N PRO A 306 16.45 21.94 6.32
CA PRO A 306 17.43 22.08 5.25
C PRO A 306 18.81 22.49 5.76
N LEU A 307 18.87 23.13 6.93
CA LEU A 307 20.08 23.69 7.51
C LEU A 307 20.81 22.67 8.39
N LYS A 308 20.07 21.88 9.16
CA LYS A 308 20.63 20.89 10.09
C LYS A 308 20.66 19.47 9.53
N GLY A 309 19.97 19.23 8.42
CA GLY A 309 19.77 17.89 7.87
C GLY A 309 18.95 16.96 8.78
N THR A 310 18.43 17.47 9.90
CA THR A 310 17.64 16.75 10.90
C THR A 310 16.18 16.69 10.50
N PHE A 311 15.45 15.73 11.06
CA PHE A 311 14.01 15.60 10.85
C PHE A 311 13.28 16.19 12.06
N VAL A 312 12.17 16.90 11.82
CA VAL A 312 11.31 17.35 12.91
C VAL A 312 10.33 16.22 13.21
N THR A 313 10.43 15.64 14.41
CA THR A 313 9.47 14.64 14.90
C THR A 313 8.08 15.25 14.98
N LEU A 314 7.10 14.53 14.43
CA LEU A 314 5.71 14.92 14.50
C LEU A 314 5.17 14.71 15.91
N PRO A 315 4.35 15.65 16.43
CA PRO A 315 3.62 15.42 17.66
C PRO A 315 2.66 14.23 17.49
N LEU A 316 2.34 13.55 18.59
CA LEU A 316 1.69 12.23 18.59
C LEU A 316 0.41 12.20 17.75
N GLU A 317 -0.41 13.25 17.80
CA GLU A 317 -1.66 13.40 17.05
C GLU A 317 -1.48 13.58 15.53
N ARG A 318 -0.27 13.92 15.09
CA ARG A 318 0.08 14.04 13.67
C ARG A 318 0.82 12.81 13.13
N GLN A 319 1.27 11.91 14.00
CA GLN A 319 1.85 10.64 13.59
C GLN A 319 0.77 9.74 12.99
N ARG A 320 1.13 9.00 11.93
CA ARG A 320 0.15 8.26 11.13
C ARG A 320 0.81 7.19 10.28
N SER A 321 0.04 6.18 9.90
CA SER A 321 0.39 5.32 8.77
C SER A 321 -0.08 5.99 7.48
N ARG A 322 0.72 5.92 6.42
CA ARG A 322 0.41 6.60 5.16
C ARG A 322 0.59 5.68 3.96
N LEU A 323 -0.35 5.75 3.01
CA LEU A 323 -0.21 5.22 1.66
C LEU A 323 -0.37 6.38 0.66
N GLU A 324 0.59 6.51 -0.25
CA GLU A 324 0.64 7.57 -1.26
C GLU A 324 0.66 6.97 -2.66
N VAL A 325 0.02 7.65 -3.61
CA VAL A 325 0.20 7.44 -5.04
C VAL A 325 0.72 8.71 -5.68
N THR A 326 1.83 8.60 -6.38
CA THR A 326 2.39 9.63 -7.26
C THR A 326 2.02 9.28 -8.70
N LEU A 327 1.39 10.21 -9.39
CA LEU A 327 1.00 10.10 -10.79
C LEU A 327 1.73 11.19 -11.59
N THR A 328 2.54 10.80 -12.57
CA THR A 328 3.33 11.75 -13.38
C THR A 328 3.14 11.49 -14.88
N GLY A 329 3.52 12.45 -15.71
CA GLY A 329 3.63 12.28 -17.15
C GLY A 329 4.25 13.51 -17.80
N ALA A 330 4.65 13.36 -19.06
CA ALA A 330 4.98 14.52 -19.88
C ALA A 330 3.70 15.34 -20.13
N ALA A 331 3.85 16.66 -20.30
CA ALA A 331 2.69 17.55 -20.44
C ALA A 331 1.93 17.34 -21.76
N ASP A 332 2.60 16.76 -22.74
CA ASP A 332 2.17 16.48 -24.11
C ASP A 332 1.82 14.99 -24.32
N GLU A 333 2.00 14.14 -23.31
CA GLU A 333 1.66 12.72 -23.37
C GLU A 333 0.59 12.37 -22.33
N CYS A 334 -0.19 11.31 -22.58
CA CYS A 334 -1.10 10.77 -21.58
C CYS A 334 -0.29 10.10 -20.45
N GLY A 335 -0.02 10.85 -19.38
CA GLY A 335 0.66 10.36 -18.17
C GLY A 335 -0.19 9.47 -17.26
N GLY A 336 0.39 9.04 -16.15
CA GLY A 336 -0.35 8.34 -15.09
C GLY A 336 -1.49 9.19 -14.50
N HIS A 337 -1.33 10.52 -14.47
CA HIS A 337 -2.40 11.45 -14.08
C HIS A 337 -3.51 11.50 -15.16
N GLY A 338 -3.15 11.48 -16.44
CA GLY A 338 -4.10 11.51 -17.54
C GLY A 338 -4.89 10.21 -17.70
N ALA A 339 -4.27 9.07 -17.40
CA ALA A 339 -4.94 7.76 -17.34
C ALA A 339 -6.06 7.70 -16.29
N VAL A 340 -6.06 8.61 -15.31
CA VAL A 340 -7.14 8.77 -14.32
C VAL A 340 -7.90 10.08 -14.48
N HIS A 341 -7.85 10.70 -15.67
CA HIS A 341 -8.57 11.91 -16.01
C HIS A 341 -8.23 13.14 -15.13
N LEU A 342 -6.99 13.26 -14.69
CA LEU A 342 -6.43 14.42 -13.98
C LEU A 342 -5.50 15.24 -14.88
N ASN A 343 -5.98 15.58 -16.10
CA ASN A 343 -5.17 16.28 -17.13
C ASN A 343 -5.02 17.79 -16.88
N THR A 344 -6.03 18.42 -16.27
CA THR A 344 -6.07 19.87 -16.08
C THR A 344 -6.56 20.23 -14.68
N ILE A 345 -6.34 21.48 -14.29
CA ILE A 345 -6.89 22.02 -13.04
C ILE A 345 -8.42 21.90 -13.01
N GLY A 346 -9.13 22.21 -14.09
CA GLY A 346 -10.58 22.04 -14.13
C GLY A 346 -11.02 20.59 -13.94
N ALA A 347 -10.26 19.63 -14.46
CA ALA A 347 -10.51 18.20 -14.23
C ALA A 347 -10.29 17.82 -12.76
N LEU A 348 -9.24 18.35 -12.12
CA LEU A 348 -8.93 18.14 -10.71
C LEU A 348 -10.10 18.52 -9.79
N TYR A 349 -10.71 19.68 -10.03
CA TYR A 349 -11.86 20.17 -9.26
C TYR A 349 -13.18 19.45 -9.51
N ARG A 350 -13.26 18.58 -10.54
CA ARG A 350 -14.44 17.75 -10.81
C ARG A 350 -14.16 16.26 -10.62
N HIS A 351 -12.96 15.91 -10.17
CA HIS A 351 -12.49 14.54 -10.18
C HIS A 351 -13.16 13.69 -9.10
N SER A 352 -13.55 12.48 -9.50
CA SER A 352 -14.11 11.46 -8.63
C SER A 352 -13.01 10.66 -7.94
N PHE A 353 -12.31 11.26 -6.97
CA PHE A 353 -11.15 10.63 -6.28
C PHE A 353 -11.42 9.23 -5.70
N LYS A 354 -12.68 8.90 -5.41
CA LYS A 354 -13.10 7.54 -4.99
C LYS A 354 -12.76 6.45 -6.01
N GLU A 355 -12.63 6.79 -7.30
CA GLU A 355 -12.28 5.87 -8.38
C GLU A 355 -10.83 5.41 -8.30
N LEU A 356 -9.95 6.23 -7.71
CA LEU A 356 -8.54 5.89 -7.46
C LEU A 356 -8.36 4.72 -6.49
N ARG A 357 -9.40 4.38 -5.73
CA ARG A 357 -9.34 3.28 -4.74
C ARG A 357 -8.97 1.95 -5.38
N LYS A 358 -9.66 1.52 -6.44
CA LYS A 358 -9.41 0.22 -7.07
C LYS A 358 -7.99 0.07 -7.63
N PRO A 359 -7.45 1.04 -8.41
CA PRO A 359 -6.12 0.89 -8.98
C PRO A 359 -4.97 1.06 -7.98
N PHE A 360 -5.16 1.85 -6.91
CA PHE A 360 -4.03 2.27 -6.05
C PHE A 360 -4.19 1.99 -4.56
N PHE A 361 -5.42 1.83 -4.06
CA PHE A 361 -5.74 1.68 -2.65
C PHE A 361 -6.69 0.50 -2.39
N ASP A 362 -6.44 -0.65 -3.03
CA ASP A 362 -7.26 -1.84 -2.91
C ASP A 362 -6.58 -2.91 -2.03
N PHE A 363 -7.29 -3.32 -0.98
CA PHE A 363 -6.77 -4.20 0.05
C PHE A 363 -7.50 -5.54 0.05
N PHE A 364 -6.74 -6.61 0.31
CA PHE A 364 -7.22 -7.97 0.22
C PHE A 364 -6.81 -8.80 1.43
N LEU A 365 -7.67 -9.72 1.81
CA LEU A 365 -7.40 -10.76 2.79
C LEU A 365 -6.89 -12.01 2.07
N PRO A 366 -5.84 -12.68 2.58
CA PRO A 366 -5.41 -13.96 2.05
C PRO A 366 -6.41 -15.06 2.45
N SER A 367 -6.50 -16.09 1.61
CA SER A 367 -7.16 -17.34 1.99
C SER A 367 -6.17 -18.50 1.91
N PHE A 368 -6.35 -19.51 2.76
CA PHE A 368 -5.49 -20.70 2.84
C PHE A 368 -6.30 -21.98 2.60
N GLY A 369 -5.73 -22.93 1.87
CA GLY A 369 -6.35 -24.24 1.68
C GLY A 369 -6.15 -25.14 2.90
N LYS A 370 -7.06 -26.09 3.12
CA LYS A 370 -6.85 -27.19 4.11
C LYS A 370 -5.53 -27.90 3.86
N THR A 371 -5.24 -28.17 2.59
CA THR A 371 -3.92 -28.60 2.11
C THR A 371 -3.26 -27.43 1.41
N CYS A 372 -2.04 -27.10 1.82
CA CYS A 372 -1.26 -26.07 1.16
C CYS A 372 -0.96 -26.51 -0.28
N ALA A 373 -1.27 -25.68 -1.28
CA ALA A 373 -1.13 -26.03 -2.69
C ALA A 373 0.30 -26.41 -3.11
N THR A 374 1.30 -25.98 -2.34
CA THR A 374 2.68 -26.40 -2.57
C THR A 374 2.96 -27.87 -2.26
N LYS A 375 2.12 -28.53 -1.45
CA LYS A 375 2.22 -29.98 -1.17
C LYS A 375 1.79 -30.85 -2.35
N GLU A 376 1.02 -30.29 -3.28
CA GLU A 376 0.57 -30.97 -4.50
C GLU A 376 1.63 -30.94 -5.60
N LEU A 377 2.82 -30.37 -5.32
CA LEU A 377 3.92 -30.29 -6.27
C LEU A 377 4.89 -31.46 -6.08
N ASP A 378 5.31 -32.08 -7.18
CA ASP A 378 6.32 -33.14 -7.23
C ASP A 378 7.76 -32.63 -6.99
N VAL A 379 7.89 -31.44 -6.39
CA VAL A 379 9.16 -30.84 -6.02
C VAL A 379 9.07 -30.37 -4.59
N LYS A 380 10.11 -30.62 -3.82
CA LYS A 380 10.22 -30.08 -2.47
C LYS A 380 10.40 -28.57 -2.57
N VAL A 381 9.40 -27.82 -2.15
CA VAL A 381 9.47 -26.36 -1.99
C VAL A 381 9.49 -25.99 -0.51
N THR A 382 10.12 -24.86 -0.20
CA THR A 382 10.23 -24.35 1.18
C THR A 382 9.06 -23.44 1.55
N SER A 383 8.35 -22.92 0.55
CA SER A 383 7.21 -22.02 0.70
C SER A 383 5.92 -22.76 1.10
N THR A 384 5.20 -22.20 2.07
CA THR A 384 3.78 -22.50 2.33
C THR A 384 2.98 -21.20 2.25
N GLU A 385 1.67 -21.27 2.00
CA GLU A 385 0.81 -20.08 1.90
C GLU A 385 0.93 -19.19 3.16
N GLN A 386 0.90 -19.80 4.34
CA GLN A 386 1.06 -19.10 5.63
C GLN A 386 2.43 -18.43 5.78
N LYS A 387 3.53 -19.14 5.49
CA LYS A 387 4.90 -18.59 5.61
C LYS A 387 5.15 -17.48 4.60
N VAL A 388 4.62 -17.62 3.38
CA VAL A 388 4.72 -16.59 2.33
C VAL A 388 3.93 -15.35 2.71
N PHE A 389 2.71 -15.50 3.22
CA PHE A 389 1.93 -14.36 3.71
C PHE A 389 2.63 -13.66 4.90
N ALA A 390 3.16 -14.44 5.84
CA ALA A 390 3.88 -13.92 7.00
C ALA A 390 5.13 -13.10 6.63
N ARG A 391 5.84 -13.47 5.56
CA ARG A 391 6.96 -12.67 5.06
C ARG A 391 6.49 -11.54 4.16
N SER A 392 5.81 -11.84 3.08
CA SER A 392 5.64 -10.91 1.95
C SER A 392 4.20 -10.47 1.66
N GLY A 393 3.27 -10.82 2.54
CA GLY A 393 1.86 -10.46 2.42
C GLY A 393 1.14 -11.01 1.20
N VAL A 394 0.06 -10.35 0.82
CA VAL A 394 -0.79 -10.75 -0.32
C VAL A 394 -0.06 -10.67 -1.65
N TYR A 395 0.90 -9.76 -1.80
CA TYR A 395 1.71 -9.67 -3.02
C TYR A 395 2.51 -10.95 -3.24
N GLY A 396 3.27 -11.41 -2.24
CA GLY A 396 4.03 -12.65 -2.39
C GLY A 396 3.14 -13.89 -2.46
N LEU A 397 1.97 -13.87 -1.81
CA LEU A 397 1.00 -14.96 -1.92
C LEU A 397 0.39 -15.05 -3.33
N ASP A 398 0.05 -13.91 -3.94
CA ASP A 398 -0.41 -13.84 -5.34
C ASP A 398 0.67 -14.38 -6.29
N ARG A 399 1.94 -13.98 -6.09
CA ARG A 399 3.06 -14.55 -6.86
C ARG A 399 3.26 -16.04 -6.64
N LEU A 400 3.12 -16.54 -5.41
CA LEU A 400 3.19 -17.97 -5.11
C LEU A 400 2.12 -18.73 -5.90
N HIS A 401 0.89 -18.24 -5.84
CA HIS A 401 -0.25 -18.85 -6.52
C HIS A 401 -0.08 -18.85 -8.04
N ARG A 402 0.35 -17.74 -8.63
CA ARG A 402 0.69 -17.67 -10.07
C ARG A 402 1.85 -18.59 -10.46
N ALA A 403 2.89 -18.69 -9.63
CA ALA A 403 4.00 -19.60 -9.89
C ALA A 403 3.55 -21.07 -9.90
N ILE A 404 2.61 -21.44 -9.03
CA ILE A 404 1.98 -22.78 -9.02
C ILE A 404 1.16 -23.00 -10.29
N GLU A 405 0.35 -22.02 -10.70
CA GLU A 405 -0.45 -22.09 -11.93
C GLU A 405 0.44 -22.25 -13.17
N ASP A 406 1.50 -21.43 -13.30
CA ASP A 406 2.47 -21.50 -14.39
C ASP A 406 3.14 -22.88 -14.44
N LEU A 407 3.58 -23.37 -13.28
CA LEU A 407 4.21 -24.68 -13.15
C LEU A 407 3.27 -25.81 -13.59
N GLN A 408 2.04 -25.82 -13.08
CA GLN A 408 1.05 -26.84 -13.44
C GLN A 408 0.66 -26.73 -14.92
N SER A 409 0.57 -25.52 -15.47
CA SER A 409 0.25 -25.29 -16.88
C SER A 409 1.32 -25.86 -17.80
N GLN A 410 2.60 -25.65 -17.48
CA GLN A 410 3.70 -26.26 -18.23
C GLN A 410 3.77 -27.77 -18.10
N ARG A 411 3.46 -28.31 -16.90
CA ARG A 411 3.36 -29.76 -16.71
C ARG A 411 2.24 -30.38 -17.56
N TYR A 412 1.08 -29.74 -17.61
CA TYR A 412 -0.03 -30.16 -18.47
C TYR A 412 0.36 -30.10 -19.95
N ALA A 413 0.98 -28.99 -20.39
CA ALA A 413 1.45 -28.83 -21.78
C ALA A 413 2.46 -29.93 -22.19
N LYS A 414 3.33 -30.35 -21.27
CA LYS A 414 4.28 -31.46 -21.44
C LYS A 414 3.68 -32.84 -21.16
N ARG A 415 2.36 -32.96 -20.94
CA ARG A 415 1.63 -34.20 -20.64
C ARG A 415 2.15 -34.96 -19.41
N LEU A 416 2.73 -34.23 -18.45
CA LEU A 416 3.21 -34.78 -17.17
C LEU A 416 2.10 -34.92 -16.13
N ILE A 417 0.94 -34.32 -16.38
CA ILE A 417 -0.30 -34.46 -15.60
C ILE A 417 -1.48 -34.58 -16.56
N ALA A 418 -2.51 -35.32 -16.17
CA ALA A 418 -3.69 -35.57 -17.01
C ALA A 418 -4.69 -34.40 -16.99
N SER A 419 -4.85 -33.75 -15.85
CA SER A 419 -5.88 -32.72 -15.65
C SER A 419 -5.35 -31.32 -15.94
N ARG A 420 -6.14 -30.53 -16.67
CA ARG A 420 -5.86 -29.11 -16.90
C ARG A 420 -5.94 -28.35 -15.56
N PRO A 421 -4.94 -27.52 -15.22
CA PRO A 421 -4.98 -26.75 -13.99
C PRO A 421 -6.13 -25.72 -14.00
N THR A 422 -6.63 -25.41 -12.79
CA THR A 422 -7.63 -24.37 -12.62
C THR A 422 -6.98 -23.01 -12.85
N ARG A 423 -7.51 -22.26 -13.82
CA ARG A 423 -6.99 -20.92 -14.14
C ARG A 423 -7.27 -19.96 -12.99
N MET A 424 -6.29 -19.14 -12.63
CA MET A 424 -6.49 -18.04 -11.69
C MET A 424 -6.98 -16.81 -12.45
N TYR A 425 -8.10 -16.26 -11.99
CA TYR A 425 -8.60 -14.97 -12.47
C TYR A 425 -7.83 -13.83 -11.84
N GLU A 426 -8.19 -12.60 -12.19
CA GLU A 426 -7.47 -11.39 -11.80
C GLU A 426 -7.11 -11.35 -10.32
N LYS A 427 -7.99 -11.78 -9.40
CA LYS A 427 -7.77 -11.73 -7.93
C LYS A 427 -7.17 -13.00 -7.31
N GLY A 428 -6.96 -14.04 -8.10
CA GLY A 428 -6.51 -15.35 -7.62
C GLY A 428 -7.34 -15.81 -6.42
N ARG A 429 -6.67 -16.25 -5.35
CA ARG A 429 -7.31 -16.74 -4.13
C ARG A 429 -7.48 -15.68 -3.04
N LEU A 430 -7.43 -14.40 -3.41
CA LEU A 430 -7.56 -13.28 -2.49
C LEU A 430 -9.02 -12.81 -2.40
N VAL A 431 -9.42 -12.34 -1.22
CA VAL A 431 -10.77 -11.81 -0.97
C VAL A 431 -10.66 -10.32 -0.67
N ALA A 432 -11.48 -9.49 -1.32
CA ALA A 432 -11.45 -8.05 -1.05
C ALA A 432 -11.79 -7.75 0.42
N TRP A 433 -10.99 -6.91 1.08
CA TRP A 433 -11.23 -6.53 2.48
C TRP A 433 -12.23 -5.39 2.57
N SER A 434 -13.50 -5.70 2.31
CA SER A 434 -14.59 -4.72 2.17
C SER A 434 -14.68 -3.69 3.30
N PRO A 435 -14.61 -4.04 4.60
CA PRO A 435 -14.66 -3.06 5.68
C PRO A 435 -13.55 -1.99 5.60
N PHE A 436 -12.32 -2.40 5.31
CA PHE A 436 -11.20 -1.47 5.21
C PHE A 436 -11.28 -0.65 3.92
N ASN A 437 -11.54 -1.30 2.79
CA ASN A 437 -11.75 -0.66 1.50
C ASN A 437 -12.85 0.41 1.53
N GLN A 438 -13.92 0.19 2.29
CA GLN A 438 -15.01 1.16 2.44
C GLN A 438 -14.58 2.42 3.21
N LYS A 439 -13.69 2.30 4.20
CA LYS A 439 -13.13 3.46 4.92
C LYS A 439 -12.26 4.31 4.00
N ILE A 440 -11.42 3.66 3.19
CA ILE A 440 -10.59 4.33 2.17
C ILE A 440 -11.46 5.02 1.12
N TYR A 441 -12.50 4.33 0.63
CA TYR A 441 -13.47 4.89 -0.31
C TYR A 441 -14.11 6.18 0.24
N ARG A 442 -14.54 6.19 1.51
CA ARG A 442 -15.14 7.36 2.14
C ARG A 442 -14.15 8.52 2.26
N ALA A 443 -12.90 8.25 2.63
CA ALA A 443 -11.86 9.27 2.71
C ALA A 443 -11.58 9.93 1.34
N LEU A 444 -11.45 9.13 0.28
CA LEU A 444 -11.27 9.62 -1.09
C LEU A 444 -12.52 10.35 -1.61
N LYS A 445 -13.72 9.88 -1.30
CA LYS A 445 -14.97 10.59 -1.63
C LYS A 445 -15.03 11.96 -0.96
N GLN A 446 -14.61 12.05 0.30
CA GLN A 446 -14.56 13.32 1.02
C GLN A 446 -13.58 14.29 0.34
N LEU A 447 -12.40 13.83 -0.06
CA LEU A 447 -11.45 14.64 -0.82
C LEU A 447 -12.09 15.23 -2.08
N GLY A 448 -12.76 14.42 -2.90
CA GLY A 448 -13.47 14.95 -4.08
C GLY A 448 -14.59 15.93 -3.73
N THR A 449 -15.33 15.68 -2.64
CA THR A 449 -16.36 16.62 -2.17
C THR A 449 -15.76 17.96 -1.76
N ASP A 450 -14.61 17.95 -1.08
CA ASP A 450 -13.93 19.16 -0.64
C ASP A 450 -13.39 19.97 -1.83
N TRP A 451 -12.84 19.30 -2.85
CA TRP A 451 -12.35 19.97 -4.06
C TRP A 451 -13.50 20.51 -4.92
N ASN A 452 -14.56 19.72 -5.15
CA ASN A 452 -15.69 20.13 -5.99
C ASN A 452 -16.46 21.36 -5.47
N ARG A 453 -16.40 21.66 -4.16
CA ARG A 453 -17.06 22.84 -3.57
C ARG A 453 -16.46 24.18 -3.99
N HIS A 454 -15.25 24.17 -4.53
CA HIS A 454 -14.47 25.36 -4.84
C HIS A 454 -14.11 25.48 -6.33
N GLY A 455 -14.73 24.66 -7.18
CA GLY A 455 -14.35 24.44 -8.58
C GLY A 455 -15.34 24.90 -9.63
#